data_AF-A0A9Y3R3N1-F1
#
_entry.id   AF-A0A9Y3R3N1-F1
#
_cell.length_a   1.000
_cell.length_b   1.000
_cell.length_c   1.000
_cell.angle_alpha   90.00
_cell.angle_beta   90.00
_cell.angle_gamma   90.00
#
_symmetry.space_group_name_H-M   'P 1'
#
loop_
_entity.id
_entity.type
_entity.pdbx_description
1 polymer ?
#
loop_
_entity_poly.entity_id
_entity_poly.type
_entity_poly.pdbx_seq_one_letter_code
_entity_poly.pdbx_strand_id
1 'polypeptide(L)'
;MENIDYTHLEHIAKIRSDKDKFEIVQYFLSGEGADKNPLSLFVVDRETGFVRITDLLDRESCPSYNLSGIARYRNGTTAEDNIPLIITVQDQNDNAPSFELHTGNINEASEKGTFVMQLEGKDNDQAGTINAEISYSIVSQKPEG
;
A
#
# COMPACT_ATOMS: atom_id res chain seq x y z
N MET A 1 -0.30 -7.15 -3.60
CA MET A 1 -0.90 -7.25 -2.25
C MET A 1 0.19 -7.00 -1.24
N GLU A 2 -0.09 -6.26 -0.18
CA GLU A 2 0.83 -6.05 0.93
C GLU A 2 1.11 -7.33 1.72
N ASN A 3 2.15 -7.31 2.55
CA ASN A 3 2.54 -8.38 3.48
C ASN A 3 2.71 -9.77 2.84
N ILE A 4 2.90 -9.81 1.51
CA ILE A 4 3.29 -10.97 0.73
C ILE A 4 4.76 -10.82 0.33
N ASP A 5 5.53 -11.89 0.51
CA ASP A 5 6.91 -11.96 0.05
C ASP A 5 6.98 -12.14 -1.47
N TYR A 6 7.41 -11.10 -2.19
CA TYR A 6 7.70 -11.15 -3.62
C TYR A 6 9.20 -11.21 -3.96
N THR A 7 10.08 -11.28 -2.95
CA THR A 7 11.54 -11.17 -3.16
C THR A 7 12.11 -12.35 -3.94
N HIS A 8 11.42 -13.49 -3.86
CA HIS A 8 11.74 -14.71 -4.59
C HIS A 8 11.27 -14.69 -6.06
N LEU A 9 10.42 -13.73 -6.45
CA LEU A 9 9.99 -13.62 -7.84
C LEU A 9 11.16 -13.20 -8.74
N GLU A 10 11.17 -13.76 -9.95
CA GLU A 10 12.11 -13.35 -10.99
C GLU A 10 11.93 -11.86 -11.34
N HIS A 11 10.67 -11.44 -11.52
CA HIS A 11 10.29 -10.04 -11.74
C HIS A 11 8.79 -9.83 -11.50
N ILE A 12 8.41 -8.59 -11.21
CA ILE A 12 7.03 -8.12 -11.13
C ILE A 12 6.58 -7.36 -12.39
N ALA A 13 7.55 -6.82 -13.13
CA ALA A 13 7.33 -6.11 -14.38
C ALA A 13 8.62 -6.14 -15.22
N LYS A 14 8.50 -5.79 -16.49
CA LYS A 14 9.64 -5.62 -17.39
C LYS A 14 9.51 -4.30 -18.13
N ILE A 15 10.54 -3.45 -18.05
CA ILE A 15 10.66 -2.27 -18.91
C ILE A 15 11.59 -2.57 -20.09
N ARG A 16 11.27 -2.03 -21.26
CA ARG A 16 12.01 -2.30 -22.49
C ARG A 16 11.91 -1.13 -23.46
N SER A 17 13.02 -0.79 -24.11
CA SER A 17 13.08 0.18 -25.21
C SER A 17 13.16 -0.56 -26.55
N ASP A 18 12.56 0.01 -27.61
CA ASP A 18 12.67 -0.56 -28.95
C ASP A 18 14.05 -0.34 -29.61
N LYS A 19 14.85 0.59 -29.06
CA LYS A 19 16.25 0.87 -29.45
C LYS A 19 17.20 -0.26 -29.09
N ASP A 20 16.79 -1.14 -28.16
CA ASP A 20 17.58 -2.28 -27.72
C ASP A 20 17.89 -3.31 -28.82
N LYS A 21 17.20 -3.20 -29.97
CA LYS A 21 17.46 -3.99 -31.17
C LYS A 21 18.73 -3.57 -31.92
N PHE A 22 19.18 -2.34 -31.72
CA PHE A 22 20.26 -1.73 -32.51
C PHE A 22 21.47 -1.39 -31.64
N GLU A 23 21.25 -0.99 -30.39
CA GLU A 23 22.31 -0.63 -29.44
C GLU A 23 22.00 -1.16 -28.04
N ILE A 24 23.05 -1.28 -27.21
CA ILE A 24 22.89 -1.71 -25.82
C ILE A 24 22.26 -0.57 -25.01
N VAL A 25 21.05 -0.82 -24.51
CA VAL A 25 20.30 0.06 -23.62
C VAL A 25 20.39 -0.46 -22.19
N GLN A 26 20.62 0.44 -21.24
CA GLN A 26 20.63 0.21 -19.81
C GLN A 26 19.42 0.86 -19.14
N TYR A 27 18.80 0.11 -18.23
CA TYR A 27 17.58 0.50 -17.54
C TYR A 27 17.84 0.94 -16.10
N PHE A 28 17.11 1.96 -15.65
CA PHE A 28 17.18 2.50 -14.29
C PHE A 28 15.78 2.89 -13.80
N LEU A 29 15.62 2.94 -12.48
CA LEU A 29 14.43 3.47 -11.82
C LEU A 29 14.83 4.69 -10.98
N SER A 30 13.95 5.68 -10.94
CA SER A 30 14.06 6.85 -10.08
C SER A 30 12.70 7.15 -9.43
N GLY A 31 12.69 7.54 -8.16
CA GLY A 31 11.51 7.77 -7.37
C GLY A 31 11.63 7.20 -5.96
N GLU A 32 10.62 7.48 -5.15
CA GLU A 32 10.42 6.88 -3.83
C GLU A 32 10.28 5.36 -3.96
N GLY A 33 11.06 4.59 -3.19
CA GLY A 33 11.14 3.14 -3.36
C GLY A 33 12.32 2.69 -4.23
N ALA A 34 12.95 3.58 -5.00
CA ALA A 34 14.11 3.26 -5.83
C ALA A 34 15.37 4.01 -5.35
N ASP A 35 15.57 5.25 -5.82
CA ASP A 35 16.71 6.11 -5.50
C ASP A 35 16.42 7.17 -4.42
N LYS A 36 15.16 7.23 -3.94
CA LYS A 36 14.71 8.05 -2.80
C LYS A 36 14.07 7.16 -1.73
N ASN A 37 14.16 7.57 -0.47
CA ASN A 37 13.62 6.82 0.67
C ASN A 37 12.13 6.46 0.49
N PRO A 38 11.71 5.21 0.80
CA PRO A 38 12.57 4.08 1.18
C PRO A 38 13.46 3.61 0.02
N LEU A 39 14.75 3.38 0.27
CA LEU A 39 15.72 3.08 -0.80
C LEU A 39 15.66 1.61 -1.20
N SER A 40 15.85 1.36 -2.51
CA SER A 40 16.06 0.02 -3.07
C SER A 40 14.93 -0.99 -2.86
N LEU A 41 13.71 -0.53 -2.55
CA LEU A 41 12.51 -1.38 -2.45
C LEU A 41 12.11 -1.97 -3.82
N PHE A 42 12.25 -1.16 -4.88
CA PHE A 42 12.08 -1.55 -6.27
C PHE A 42 13.41 -1.40 -6.99
N VAL A 43 13.90 -2.49 -7.56
CA VAL A 43 15.15 -2.53 -8.31
C VAL A 43 14.90 -2.99 -9.73
N VAL A 44 15.64 -2.43 -10.67
CA VAL A 44 15.63 -2.89 -12.06
C VAL A 44 16.98 -3.48 -12.43
N ASP A 45 16.95 -4.65 -13.05
CA ASP A 45 18.12 -5.21 -13.68
C ASP A 45 18.46 -4.37 -14.93
N ARG A 46 19.70 -3.86 -14.97
CA ARG A 46 20.11 -2.86 -15.97
C ARG A 46 20.12 -3.41 -17.39
N GLU A 47 20.29 -4.72 -17.58
CA GLU A 47 20.45 -5.32 -18.91
C GLU A 47 19.13 -5.91 -19.42
N THR A 48 18.38 -6.57 -18.54
CA THR A 48 17.13 -7.24 -18.89
C THR A 48 15.91 -6.34 -18.77
N GLY A 49 16.00 -5.27 -17.97
CA GLY A 49 14.87 -4.38 -17.66
C GLY A 49 13.85 -5.00 -16.70
N PHE A 50 14.18 -6.13 -16.07
CA PHE A 50 13.33 -6.77 -15.07
C PHE A 50 13.26 -5.97 -13.78
N VAL A 51 12.06 -5.61 -13.37
CA VAL A 51 11.78 -4.90 -12.12
C VAL A 51 11.44 -5.93 -11.04
N ARG A 52 12.07 -5.80 -9.88
CA ARG A 52 11.94 -6.71 -8.74
C ARG A 52 11.65 -5.92 -7.47
N ILE A 53 10.98 -6.58 -6.53
CA ILE A 53 10.75 -6.09 -5.17
C ILE A 53 11.79 -6.74 -4.26
N THR A 54 12.33 -5.99 -3.31
CA THR A 54 13.39 -6.47 -2.39
C THR A 54 12.94 -6.63 -0.94
N ASP A 55 11.79 -6.09 -0.56
CA ASP A 55 11.25 -6.17 0.79
C ASP A 55 9.72 -6.23 0.77
N LEU A 56 9.11 -6.52 1.92
CA LEU A 56 7.66 -6.52 2.08
C LEU A 56 7.11 -5.10 1.88
N LEU A 57 5.92 -5.06 1.29
CA LEU A 57 5.14 -3.83 1.12
C LEU A 57 4.09 -3.78 2.22
N ASP A 58 3.85 -2.59 2.74
CA ASP A 58 2.82 -2.27 3.73
C ASP A 58 2.03 -1.07 3.19
N ARG A 59 0.73 -1.28 2.98
CA ARG A 59 -0.19 -0.30 2.38
C ARG A 59 -0.54 0.80 3.37
N GLU A 60 -0.59 0.52 4.66
CA GLU A 60 -0.79 1.54 5.71
C GLU A 60 0.40 2.50 5.76
N SER A 61 1.61 1.98 5.52
CA SER A 61 2.81 2.80 5.40
C SER A 61 2.87 3.59 4.09
N CYS A 62 2.69 2.94 2.94
CA CYS A 62 2.71 3.61 1.64
C CYS A 62 1.81 2.89 0.61
N PRO A 63 0.65 3.47 0.24
CA PRO A 63 -0.32 2.80 -0.63
C PRO A 63 0.08 2.78 -2.11
N SER A 64 1.02 3.63 -2.52
CA SER A 64 1.44 3.72 -3.92
C SER A 64 2.82 4.34 -4.08
N TYR A 65 3.59 3.82 -5.05
CA TYR A 65 4.89 4.34 -5.43
C TYR A 65 4.84 4.89 -6.85
N ASN A 66 5.29 6.13 -7.03
CA ASN A 66 5.37 6.79 -8.33
C ASN A 66 6.83 6.84 -8.79
N LEU A 67 7.21 5.89 -9.64
CA LEU A 67 8.55 5.72 -10.17
C LEU A 67 8.63 6.25 -11.61
N SER A 68 9.85 6.54 -12.06
CA SER A 68 10.19 6.84 -13.44
C SER A 68 11.15 5.78 -13.97
N GLY A 69 10.75 5.09 -15.03
CA GLY A 69 11.61 4.23 -15.81
C GLY A 69 12.49 5.07 -16.73
N ILE A 70 13.80 4.79 -16.70
CA ILE A 70 14.81 5.54 -17.45
C ILE A 70 15.57 4.55 -18.34
N ALA A 71 15.70 4.88 -19.62
CA ALA A 71 16.50 4.12 -20.59
C ALA A 71 17.65 4.97 -21.10
N ARG A 72 18.89 4.47 -20.99
CA ARG A 72 20.10 5.15 -21.46
C ARG A 72 20.97 4.21 -22.27
N TYR A 73 21.68 4.72 -23.26
CA TYR A 73 22.74 3.95 -23.89
C TYR A 73 23.95 3.82 -22.96
N ARG A 74 24.86 2.90 -23.28
CA ARG A 74 26.09 2.68 -22.48
C ARG A 74 27.00 3.92 -22.35
N ASN A 75 26.93 4.83 -23.32
CA ASN A 75 27.65 6.11 -23.29
C ASN A 75 27.00 7.15 -22.34
N GLY A 76 25.86 6.83 -21.72
CA GLY A 76 25.14 7.68 -20.78
C GLY A 76 24.09 8.60 -21.42
N THR A 77 23.99 8.67 -22.75
CA THR A 77 22.96 9.47 -23.41
C THR A 77 21.59 8.81 -23.29
N THR A 78 20.55 9.62 -23.21
CA THR A 78 19.15 9.16 -23.16
C THR A 78 18.81 8.33 -24.40
N ALA A 79 18.30 7.12 -24.18
CA ALA A 79 17.82 6.25 -25.26
C ALA A 79 16.34 6.49 -25.56
N GLU A 80 15.55 6.74 -24.51
CA GLU A 80 14.12 7.06 -24.57
C GLU A 80 13.79 8.14 -23.55
N ASP A 81 12.70 8.87 -23.77
CA ASP A 81 12.12 9.70 -22.73
C ASP A 81 11.72 8.86 -21.50
N ASN A 82 11.79 9.48 -20.33
CA ASN A 82 11.41 8.81 -19.09
C ASN A 82 9.92 8.44 -19.10
N ILE A 83 9.60 7.24 -18.66
CA ILE A 83 8.21 6.75 -18.58
C ILE A 83 7.74 6.65 -17.12
N PRO A 84 6.47 7.00 -16.82
CA PRO A 84 5.93 6.79 -15.49
C PRO A 84 5.67 5.30 -15.23
N LEU A 85 6.03 4.84 -14.03
CA LEU A 85 5.73 3.50 -13.51
C LEU A 85 5.06 3.67 -12.15
N ILE A 86 3.75 3.43 -12.10
CA ILE A 86 2.95 3.55 -10.88
C ILE A 86 2.72 2.15 -10.32
N ILE A 87 3.12 1.92 -9.08
CA ILE A 87 2.91 0.67 -8.35
C ILE A 87 1.87 0.94 -7.27
N THR A 88 0.73 0.27 -7.34
CA THR A 88 -0.33 0.34 -6.33
C THR A 88 -0.26 -0.88 -5.43
N VAL A 89 -0.19 -0.66 -4.11
CA VAL A 89 -0.22 -1.73 -3.12
C VAL A 89 -1.68 -2.10 -2.87
N GLN A 90 -2.00 -3.38 -2.97
CA GLN A 90 -3.35 -3.89 -2.71
C GLN A 90 -3.49 -4.30 -1.26
N ASP A 91 -4.58 -3.87 -0.65
CA ASP A 91 -4.94 -4.10 0.75
C ASP A 91 -5.05 -5.58 1.12
N GLN A 92 -4.66 -5.91 2.35
CA GLN A 92 -4.98 -7.16 3.04
C GLN A 92 -5.69 -6.82 4.36
N ASN A 93 -6.51 -7.75 4.86
CA ASN A 93 -7.14 -7.57 6.17
C ASN A 93 -6.17 -8.02 7.27
N ASP A 94 -5.35 -7.10 7.75
CA ASP A 94 -4.36 -7.36 8.79
C ASP A 94 -4.34 -6.33 9.92
N ASN A 95 -5.18 -5.30 9.84
CA ASN A 95 -5.50 -4.43 10.96
C ASN A 95 -6.83 -4.86 11.61
N ALA A 96 -6.83 -5.01 12.94
CA ALA A 96 -8.05 -5.30 13.67
C ALA A 96 -8.75 -4.00 14.11
N PRO A 97 -10.10 -3.95 14.12
CA PRO A 97 -10.83 -2.78 14.61
C PRO A 97 -10.46 -2.44 16.05
N SER A 98 -10.23 -1.16 16.31
CA SER A 98 -9.90 -0.63 17.62
C SER A 98 -10.91 0.42 18.09
N PHE A 99 -11.11 0.51 19.41
CA PHE A 99 -12.02 1.47 20.03
C PHE A 99 -11.33 2.20 21.18
N GLU A 100 -11.67 3.47 21.34
CA GLU A 100 -11.28 4.22 22.54
C GLU A 100 -12.22 3.86 23.71
N LEU A 101 -11.75 4.07 24.95
CA LEU A 101 -12.60 3.88 26.13
C LEU A 101 -13.60 5.04 26.23
N HIS A 102 -14.89 4.72 26.34
CA HIS A 102 -15.95 5.71 26.43
C HIS A 102 -16.84 5.49 27.65
N THR A 103 -17.38 6.58 28.19
CA THR A 103 -18.37 6.57 29.27
C THR A 103 -19.60 7.34 28.81
N GLY A 104 -20.76 6.69 28.88
CA GLY A 104 -22.06 7.31 28.62
C GLY A 104 -22.82 7.54 29.92
N ASN A 105 -23.61 8.61 29.99
CA ASN A 105 -24.51 8.90 31.10
C ASN A 105 -25.89 9.26 30.55
N ILE A 106 -26.94 8.84 31.23
CA ILE A 106 -28.33 9.13 30.87
C ILE A 106 -29.15 9.41 32.14
N ASN A 107 -30.20 10.21 32.01
CA ASN A 107 -31.12 10.49 33.12
C ASN A 107 -32.02 9.28 33.39
N GLU A 108 -32.26 8.96 34.66
CA GLU A 108 -33.14 7.85 35.05
C GLU A 108 -34.60 8.00 34.57
N ALA A 109 -35.04 9.25 34.35
CA ALA A 109 -36.38 9.57 33.85
C ALA A 109 -36.48 9.61 32.31
N SER A 110 -35.41 9.25 31.59
CA SER A 110 -35.40 9.24 30.13
C SER A 110 -36.36 8.20 29.53
N GLU A 111 -37.04 8.56 28.45
CA GLU A 111 -37.98 7.68 27.77
C GLU A 111 -37.28 6.55 26.99
N LYS A 112 -38.02 5.47 26.71
CA LYS A 112 -37.51 4.34 25.90
C LYS A 112 -37.09 4.83 24.51
N GLY A 113 -35.89 4.43 24.08
CA GLY A 113 -35.32 4.84 22.80
C GLY A 113 -34.48 6.12 22.87
N THR A 114 -34.29 6.69 24.06
CA THR A 114 -33.36 7.81 24.25
C THR A 114 -31.95 7.38 23.86
N PHE A 115 -31.33 8.16 22.97
CA PHE A 115 -29.93 7.98 22.59
C PHE A 115 -29.01 8.27 23.79
N VAL A 116 -28.11 7.34 24.11
CA VAL A 116 -27.15 7.46 25.22
C VAL A 116 -25.79 7.92 24.71
N MET A 117 -25.24 7.18 23.74
CA MET A 117 -23.90 7.40 23.21
C MET A 117 -23.73 6.73 21.85
N GLN A 118 -22.72 7.18 21.13
CA GLN A 118 -22.21 6.55 19.91
C GLN A 118 -20.76 6.16 20.16
N LEU A 119 -20.40 4.96 19.71
CA LEU A 119 -19.03 4.49 19.67
C LEU A 119 -18.57 4.50 18.22
N GLU A 120 -17.32 4.88 18.00
CA GLU A 120 -16.67 4.83 16.70
C GLU A 120 -15.45 3.94 16.80
N GLY A 121 -15.45 2.88 15.99
CA GLY A 121 -14.32 1.99 15.79
C GLY A 121 -13.46 2.50 14.65
N LYS A 122 -12.16 2.29 14.77
CA LYS A 122 -11.18 2.61 13.75
C LYS A 122 -10.50 1.33 13.28
N ASP A 123 -10.53 1.12 11.99
CA ASP A 123 -9.78 0.09 11.28
C ASP A 123 -8.87 0.80 10.27
N ASN A 124 -7.60 0.39 10.21
CA ASN A 124 -6.61 1.03 9.34
C ASN A 124 -6.51 0.37 7.96
N ASP A 125 -7.23 -0.73 7.73
CA ASP A 125 -7.35 -1.34 6.40
C ASP A 125 -8.04 -0.38 5.41
N GLN A 126 -8.03 -0.72 4.12
CA GLN A 126 -8.56 0.15 3.07
C GLN A 126 -10.05 0.49 3.26
N ALA A 127 -10.32 1.76 3.56
CA ALA A 127 -11.68 2.30 3.69
C ALA A 127 -12.55 2.04 2.44
N GLY A 128 -13.82 1.74 2.66
CA GLY A 128 -14.77 1.42 1.59
C GLY A 128 -14.65 0.00 1.03
N THR A 129 -13.81 -0.84 1.64
CA THR A 129 -13.75 -2.29 1.41
C THR A 129 -14.31 -3.05 2.62
N ILE A 130 -14.52 -4.36 2.45
CA ILE A 130 -14.92 -5.25 3.56
C ILE A 130 -13.87 -5.35 4.66
N ASN A 131 -12.60 -5.04 4.35
CA ASN A 131 -11.50 -5.18 5.30
C ASN A 131 -11.64 -4.14 6.44
N ALA A 132 -12.12 -2.94 6.12
CA ALA A 132 -12.41 -1.88 7.09
C ALA A 132 -13.90 -1.76 7.49
N GLU A 133 -14.75 -2.74 7.17
CA GLU A 133 -16.18 -2.69 7.50
C GLU A 133 -16.44 -3.19 8.93
N ILE A 134 -16.86 -2.27 9.81
CA ILE A 134 -17.07 -2.57 11.23
C ILE A 134 -18.55 -2.79 11.54
N SER A 135 -18.87 -3.92 12.18
CA SER A 135 -20.19 -4.22 12.73
C SER A 135 -20.18 -4.18 14.26
N TYR A 136 -21.25 -3.63 14.86
CA TYR A 136 -21.33 -3.37 16.30
C TYR A 136 -22.37 -4.28 16.94
N SER A 137 -22.03 -4.87 18.08
CA SER A 137 -22.98 -5.63 18.89
C SER A 137 -22.66 -5.48 20.39
N ILE A 138 -23.70 -5.52 21.22
CA ILE A 138 -23.55 -5.57 22.69
C ILE A 138 -23.40 -7.04 23.07
N VAL A 139 -22.23 -7.41 23.59
CA VAL A 139 -21.93 -8.80 23.98
C VAL A 139 -22.47 -9.14 25.37
N SER A 140 -22.51 -8.16 26.29
CA SER A 140 -23.03 -8.37 27.64
C SER A 140 -23.44 -7.04 28.30
N GLN A 141 -24.29 -7.12 29.32
CA GLN A 141 -24.70 -5.99 30.16
C GLN A 141 -24.64 -6.39 31.64
N LYS A 142 -24.17 -5.48 32.50
CA LYS A 142 -24.22 -5.65 33.97
C LYS A 142 -24.69 -4.36 34.66
N PRO A 143 -25.63 -4.44 35.62
CA PRO A 143 -26.42 -5.61 35.99
C PRO A 143 -27.27 -6.12 34.81
N GLU A 144 -27.60 -7.41 34.83
CA GLU A 144 -28.59 -7.97 33.90
C GLU A 144 -29.93 -7.28 34.16
N GLY A 145 -30.59 -6.83 33.09
CA GLY A 145 -31.87 -6.11 33.15
C GLY A 145 -33.06 -7.02 33.36
#